data_AF-C6H805-F1
#
_entry.id   AF-C6H805-F1
#
_cell.length_a   1.000
_cell.length_b   1.000
_cell.length_c   1.000
_cell.angle_alpha   90.00
_cell.angle_beta   90.00
_cell.angle_gamma   90.00
#
_symmetry.space_group_name_H-M   'P 1'
#
loop_
_entity.id
_entity.type
_entity.pdbx_description
1 polymer ?
#
loop_
_entity_poly.entity_id
_entity_poly.type
_entity_poly.pdbx_seq_one_letter_code
_entity_poly.pdbx_strand_id
1 'polypeptide(L)'
;MTYFCVLEVGYPESQAQLEYDASWWLEASRGHVGAVITIGIERTKDKLPLGRWEMGESSRPTGQNLYKGGVPQLIENACVQSTSEADGAITIPFEKIFLRSPTSQESDLV
;
A
#
# COMPACT_ATOMS: atom_id res chain seq x y z
N MET A 1 3.52 0.63 19.90
CA MET A 1 2.33 0.77 19.04
C MET A 1 2.63 0.00 17.77
N THR A 2 1.93 -1.10 17.52
CA THR A 2 2.09 -1.87 16.28
C THR A 2 1.19 -1.21 15.23
N TYR A 3 1.77 -0.72 14.14
CA TYR A 3 0.98 -0.20 13.02
C TYR A 3 0.56 -1.38 12.15
N PHE A 4 -0.53 -1.21 11.41
CA PHE A 4 -1.31 -2.33 10.89
C PHE A 4 -1.61 -2.10 9.40
N CYS A 5 -1.99 -0.89 9.03
CA CYS A 5 -2.01 -0.42 7.64
C CYS A 5 -1.89 1.10 7.69
N VAL A 6 -1.24 1.72 6.70
CA VAL A 6 -1.19 3.18 6.57
C VAL A 6 -2.08 3.62 5.41
N LEU A 7 -2.78 4.74 5.59
CA LEU A 7 -3.50 5.42 4.52
C LEU A 7 -2.84 6.79 4.31
N GLU A 8 -2.27 7.00 3.12
CA GLU A 8 -1.63 8.23 2.70
C GLU A 8 -2.51 8.91 1.64
N VAL A 9 -2.86 10.19 1.85
CA VAL A 9 -3.78 10.90 0.96
C VAL A 9 -3.17 12.23 0.54
N GLY A 10 -2.93 12.37 -0.77
CA GLY A 10 -2.24 13.52 -1.35
C GLY A 10 -3.17 14.47 -2.09
N TYR A 11 -3.12 15.76 -1.73
CA TYR A 11 -3.74 16.85 -2.50
C TYR A 11 -2.99 18.17 -2.31
N PRO A 12 -2.51 18.85 -3.37
CA PRO A 12 -2.42 18.43 -4.78
C PRO A 12 -1.11 17.68 -5.07
N GLU A 13 -0.65 16.88 -4.11
CA GLU A 13 0.61 16.14 -4.18
C GLU A 13 0.71 15.26 -5.42
N SER A 14 1.92 15.14 -5.97
CA SER A 14 2.16 14.33 -7.17
C SER A 14 2.15 12.84 -6.83
N GLN A 15 1.79 12.01 -7.81
CA GLN A 15 1.87 10.55 -7.68
C GLN A 15 3.27 10.09 -7.22
N ALA A 16 4.34 10.65 -7.78
CA ALA A 16 5.72 10.31 -7.42
C ALA A 16 6.06 10.58 -5.95
N GLN A 17 5.42 11.59 -5.34
CA GLN A 17 5.61 11.91 -3.93
C GLN A 17 4.85 10.91 -3.04
N LEU A 18 3.62 10.53 -3.41
CA LEU A 18 2.89 9.46 -2.73
C LEU A 18 3.61 8.10 -2.81
N GLU A 19 4.26 7.79 -3.94
CA GLU A 19 5.10 6.60 -4.09
C GLU A 19 6.32 6.63 -3.16
N TYR A 20 6.95 7.80 -3.04
CA TYR A 20 8.06 8.02 -2.12
C TYR A 20 7.63 7.85 -0.66
N ASP A 21 6.50 8.43 -0.28
CA ASP A 21 5.99 8.34 1.10
C ASP A 21 5.55 6.92 1.45
N ALA A 22 4.91 6.20 0.52
CA ALA A 22 4.60 4.79 0.70
C ALA A 22 5.85 3.92 0.88
N SER A 23 6.88 4.17 0.07
CA SER A 23 8.17 3.48 0.19
C SER A 23 8.81 3.78 1.54
N TRP A 24 8.79 5.04 1.97
CA TRP A 24 9.33 5.47 3.26
C TRP A 24 8.62 4.77 4.42
N TRP A 25 7.29 4.68 4.42
CA TRP A 25 6.55 3.97 5.46
C TRP A 25 6.94 2.49 5.56
N LEU A 26 7.06 1.81 4.43
CA LEU A 26 7.41 0.39 4.39
C LEU A 26 8.86 0.14 4.87
N GLU A 27 9.80 0.99 4.49
CA GLU A 27 11.21 0.86 4.87
C GLU A 27 11.48 1.31 6.31
N ALA A 28 10.99 2.49 6.68
CA ALA A 28 11.26 3.11 7.98
C ALA A 28 10.52 2.40 9.13
N SER A 29 9.39 1.74 8.85
CA SER A 29 8.62 1.01 9.86
C SER A 29 9.31 -0.27 10.34
N ARG A 30 10.36 -0.76 9.67
CA ARG A 30 11.07 -2.01 10.02
C ARG A 30 10.12 -3.22 10.13
N GLY A 31 9.16 -3.31 9.23
CA GLY A 31 8.18 -4.41 9.17
C GLY A 31 6.95 -4.24 10.06
N HIS A 32 6.80 -3.09 10.74
CA HIS A 32 5.57 -2.77 11.47
C HIS A 32 4.47 -2.18 10.58
N VAL A 33 4.68 -2.05 9.27
CA VAL A 33 3.63 -1.68 8.31
C VAL A 33 3.54 -2.80 7.29
N GLY A 34 2.39 -3.49 7.28
CA GLY A 34 2.14 -4.60 6.35
C GLY A 34 1.74 -4.14 4.96
N ALA A 35 1.00 -3.02 4.88
CA ALA A 35 0.59 -2.38 3.64
C ALA A 35 0.43 -0.86 3.81
N VAL A 36 0.64 -0.12 2.71
CA VAL A 36 0.31 1.31 2.58
C VAL A 36 -0.69 1.49 1.46
N ILE A 37 -1.77 2.20 1.72
CA ILE A 37 -2.76 2.60 0.72
C ILE A 37 -2.53 4.07 0.39
N THR A 38 -2.28 4.39 -0.87
CA THR A 38 -2.14 5.77 -1.36
C THR A 38 -3.40 6.20 -2.09
N ILE A 39 -3.90 7.41 -1.83
CA ILE A 39 -4.98 8.05 -2.58
C ILE A 39 -4.50 9.41 -3.08
N GLY A 40 -4.34 9.55 -4.39
CA GLY A 40 -4.09 10.85 -5.02
C GLY A 40 -5.40 11.56 -5.35
N ILE A 41 -5.46 12.88 -5.20
CA ILE A 41 -6.60 13.68 -5.61
C ILE A 41 -6.22 14.57 -6.81
N GLU A 42 -6.52 14.10 -8.02
CA GLU A 42 -6.25 14.82 -9.27
C GLU A 42 -7.46 15.62 -9.75
N ARG A 43 -7.73 16.78 -9.11
CA ARG A 43 -8.90 17.63 -9.43
C ARG A 43 -8.96 18.12 -10.88
N THR A 44 -7.82 18.33 -11.53
CA THR A 44 -7.78 18.83 -12.92
C THR A 44 -8.23 17.78 -13.93
N LYS A 45 -8.17 16.50 -13.56
CA LYS A 45 -8.56 15.36 -14.41
C LYS A 45 -9.77 14.62 -13.86
N ASP A 46 -10.35 15.08 -12.75
CA ASP A 46 -11.46 14.44 -12.04
C ASP A 46 -11.19 12.96 -11.71
N LYS A 47 -9.97 12.67 -11.23
CA LYS A 47 -9.50 11.31 -10.91
C LYS A 47 -9.01 11.17 -9.48
N LEU A 48 -9.23 9.98 -8.93
CA LEU A 48 -8.69 9.52 -7.65
C LEU A 48 -7.89 8.23 -7.87
N PRO A 49 -6.60 8.31 -8.26
CA PRO A 49 -5.75 7.14 -8.28
C PRO A 49 -5.56 6.56 -6.87
N LEU A 50 -5.67 5.24 -6.79
CA LEU A 50 -5.52 4.42 -5.60
C LEU A 50 -4.35 3.46 -5.84
N GLY A 51 -3.57 3.18 -4.80
CA GLY A 51 -2.49 2.19 -4.87
C GLY A 51 -2.33 1.46 -3.55
N ARG A 52 -2.09 0.15 -3.61
CA ARG A 52 -1.68 -0.66 -2.46
C ARG A 52 -0.21 -1.05 -2.61
N TRP A 53 0.58 -0.70 -1.61
CA TRP A 53 2.02 -0.94 -1.56
C TRP A 53 2.37 -1.90 -0.45
N GLU A 54 3.30 -2.82 -0.72
CA GLU A 54 3.81 -3.77 0.26
C GLU A 54 5.31 -3.98 0.07
N MET A 55 5.98 -4.53 1.10
CA MET A 55 7.34 -5.05 0.92
C MET A 55 7.29 -6.36 0.15
N GLY A 56 7.68 -6.32 -1.14
CA GLY A 56 7.86 -7.50 -1.98
C GLY A 56 9.16 -8.23 -1.65
N GLU A 57 9.25 -9.53 -1.94
CA GLU A 57 10.50 -10.28 -1.78
C GLU A 57 11.57 -9.82 -2.80
N SER A 58 12.79 -9.49 -2.36
CA SER A 58 13.86 -9.26 -3.33
C SER A 58 14.29 -10.57 -3.98
N SER A 59 14.38 -10.57 -5.30
CA SER A 59 14.89 -11.68 -6.10
C SER A 59 16.42 -11.84 -6.01
N ARG A 60 17.12 -11.07 -5.16
CA ARG A 60 18.58 -11.09 -5.02
C ARG A 60 19.00 -11.45 -3.60
N PRO A 61 19.61 -12.64 -3.36
CA PRO A 61 20.17 -12.98 -2.08
C PRO A 61 21.41 -12.12 -1.82
N THR A 62 21.23 -10.99 -1.15
CA THR A 62 22.35 -10.15 -0.72
C THR A 62 22.73 -10.59 0.68
N GLY A 63 23.81 -11.37 0.79
CA GLY A 63 24.34 -11.80 2.07
C GLY A 63 24.64 -10.60 2.97
N GLN A 64 24.33 -10.74 4.26
CA GLN A 64 24.69 -9.87 5.40
C GLN A 64 23.61 -8.96 6.01
N ASN A 65 22.34 -9.02 5.61
CA ASN A 65 21.27 -8.41 6.42
C ASN A 65 20.18 -9.43 6.81
N LEU A 66 20.01 -9.64 8.12
CA LEU A 66 18.97 -10.50 8.69
C LEU A 66 17.56 -9.90 8.57
N TYR A 67 17.45 -8.64 8.12
CA TYR A 67 16.23 -8.12 7.51
C TYR A 67 16.25 -8.55 6.05
N LYS A 68 15.57 -9.64 5.73
CA LYS A 68 15.40 -10.13 4.35
C LYS A 68 15.01 -8.94 3.47
N GLY A 69 15.89 -8.57 2.53
CA GLY A 69 15.72 -7.40 1.68
C GLY A 69 14.40 -7.49 0.93
N GLY A 70 13.42 -6.72 1.35
CA GLY A 70 12.25 -6.45 0.53
C GLY A 70 12.45 -5.14 -0.19
N VAL A 71 11.77 -4.96 -1.32
CA VAL A 71 11.64 -3.65 -1.96
C VAL A 71 10.18 -3.25 -1.91
N PRO A 72 9.85 -1.98 -1.59
CA PRO A 72 8.49 -1.49 -1.74
C PRO A 72 8.00 -1.73 -3.18
N GLN A 73 6.81 -2.33 -3.30
CA GLN A 73 6.19 -2.61 -4.59
C GLN A 73 4.71 -2.25 -4.56
N LEU A 74 4.24 -1.66 -5.67
CA LEU A 74 2.83 -1.50 -5.94
C LEU A 74 2.24 -2.86 -6.32
N ILE A 75 1.33 -3.36 -5.48
CA ILE A 75 0.69 -4.67 -5.63
C ILE A 75 -0.58 -4.54 -6.48
N GLU A 76 -1.39 -3.52 -6.20
CA GLU A 76 -2.63 -3.23 -6.91
C GLU A 76 -2.78 -1.73 -7.09
N ASN A 77 -3.43 -1.34 -8.17
CA ASN A 77 -3.90 0.02 -8.39
C ASN A 77 -5.33 0.03 -8.90
N ALA A 78 -6.01 1.14 -8.66
CA ALA A 78 -7.33 1.42 -9.19
C ALA A 78 -7.46 2.93 -9.38
N CYS A 79 -8.44 3.37 -10.15
CA CYS A 79 -8.73 4.78 -10.36
C CYS A 79 -10.24 4.99 -10.28
N VAL A 80 -10.67 5.86 -9.36
CA VAL A 80 -12.06 6.34 -9.37
C VAL A 80 -12.14 7.57 -10.25
N GLN A 81 -13.09 7.59 -11.18
CA GLN A 81 -13.42 8.78 -11.96
C GLN A 81 -14.70 9.39 -11.41
N SER A 82 -14.81 10.71 -11.38
CA SER A 82 -15.92 11.45 -10.74
C SER A 82 -17.35 11.01 -11.16
N THR A 83 -17.49 10.32 -12.29
CA THR A 83 -18.79 9.91 -12.85
C THR A 83 -18.95 8.40 -13.03
N SER A 84 -17.99 7.60 -12.59
CA SER A 84 -18.03 6.14 -12.74
C SER A 84 -17.60 5.42 -11.47
N GLU A 85 -18.00 4.17 -11.36
CA GLU A 85 -17.35 3.25 -10.43
C GLU A 85 -15.85 3.15 -10.75
N ALA A 86 -15.08 2.70 -9.76
CA ALA A 86 -13.65 2.47 -9.93
C ALA A 86 -13.40 1.48 -11.07
N ASP A 87 -12.32 1.67 -11.81
CA ASP A 87 -11.91 0.73 -12.88
C ASP A 87 -11.34 -0.61 -12.34
N GLY A 88 -11.23 -0.73 -11.03
CA GLY A 88 -10.81 -1.92 -10.30
C GLY A 88 -11.10 -1.80 -8.80
N ALA A 89 -10.74 -2.82 -8.04
CA ALA A 89 -10.83 -2.83 -6.58
C ALA A 89 -9.45 -2.98 -5.97
N ILE A 90 -9.25 -2.38 -4.81
CA ILE A 90 -8.06 -2.62 -3.97
C ILE A 90 -8.49 -3.57 -2.87
N THR A 91 -7.87 -4.75 -2.83
CA THR A 91 -8.10 -5.68 -1.72
C THR A 91 -7.07 -5.40 -0.64
N ILE A 92 -7.50 -5.16 0.59
CA ILE A 92 -6.58 -5.05 1.73
C ILE A 92 -6.60 -6.38 2.48
N PRO A 93 -5.54 -7.21 2.38
CA PRO A 93 -5.56 -8.51 3.00
C PRO A 93 -5.61 -8.40 4.51
N PHE A 94 -6.41 -9.26 5.15
CA PHE A 94 -6.55 -9.28 6.59
C PHE A 94 -5.20 -9.39 7.30
N GLU A 95 -4.33 -10.28 6.80
CA GLU A 95 -3.01 -10.51 7.39
C GLU A 95 -2.10 -9.29 7.31
N LYS A 96 -2.32 -8.40 6.33
CA LYS A 96 -1.54 -7.17 6.18
C LYS A 96 -1.99 -6.13 7.18
N ILE A 97 -3.29 -6.07 7.46
CA ILE A 97 -3.87 -5.21 8.49
C ILE A 97 -3.50 -5.75 9.87
N PHE A 98 -3.82 -7.01 10.21
CA PHE A 98 -3.74 -7.48 11.58
C PHE A 98 -2.45 -8.23 11.94
N LEU A 99 -1.57 -8.46 10.96
CA LEU A 99 -0.28 -9.17 11.11
C LEU A 99 -0.42 -10.56 11.76
N ARG A 100 -1.57 -11.20 11.54
CA ARG A 100 -1.88 -12.57 11.95
C ARG A 100 -2.83 -13.20 10.95
N SER A 101 -2.92 -14.52 10.96
CA SER A 101 -3.91 -15.22 10.15
C SER A 101 -5.34 -14.92 10.59
N PRO A 102 -6.30 -14.87 9.65
CA PRO A 102 -7.71 -14.68 9.94
C PRO A 102 -8.29 -15.89 10.67
N THR A 103 -9.30 -15.66 11.49
CA THR A 103 -10.21 -16.71 11.98
C THR A 103 -11.30 -17.00 10.93
N SER A 104 -12.17 -17.97 11.18
CA SER A 104 -13.22 -18.36 10.22
C SER A 104 -14.29 -17.28 9.95
N GLN A 105 -14.33 -16.21 10.74
CA GLN A 105 -15.27 -15.09 10.57
C GLN A 105 -14.59 -13.81 10.05
N GLU A 106 -13.29 -13.87 9.77
CA GLU A 106 -12.49 -12.72 9.35
C GLU A 106 -12.04 -12.90 7.91
N SER A 107 -12.06 -11.81 7.14
CA SER A 107 -11.73 -11.82 5.72
C SER A 107 -11.00 -10.55 5.32
N ASP A 108 -10.48 -10.55 4.10
CA ASP A 108 -9.92 -9.37 3.47
C ASP A 108 -11.00 -8.28 3.29
N LEU A 109 -10.56 -7.02 3.24
CA LEU A 109 -11.42 -5.89 2.89
C LEU A 109 -11.38 -5.70 1.37
N VAL A 110 -12.56 -5.69 0.73
CA VAL A 110 -12.77 -5.53 -0.72
C VAL A 110 -13.62 -4.32 -1.04
#